data_AF-A0A842Q9N6-F1
#
_entry.id   AF-A0A842Q9N6-F1
#
_cell.length_a   1.000
_cell.length_b   1.000
_cell.length_c   1.000
_cell.angle_alpha   90.00
_cell.angle_beta   90.00
_cell.angle_gamma   90.00
#
_symmetry.space_group_name_H-M   'P 1'
#
loop_
_entity.id
_entity.type
_entity.pdbx_description
1 polymer ?
#
loop_
_entity_poly.entity_id
_entity_poly.type
_entity_poly.pdbx_seq_one_letter_code
_entity_poly.pdbx_strand_id
1 'polypeptide(L)'
;MREPTKIKLLKSLFSLLFIVMVSMITWGIFSGNWGRAVSYIREEPWLLVTVVDIYISFFVFYVWVFYREENIFSRIIWFLSIVFTGSVAITLYILIQLFKLKKKETVKNMISGDSDE
;
A
#
# COMPACT_ATOMS: atom_id res chain seq x y z
N MET A 1 6.52 -16.67 21.81
CA MET A 1 5.75 -15.44 22.15
C MET A 1 4.62 -15.23 21.16
N ARG A 2 3.37 -15.05 21.62
CA ARG A 2 2.21 -14.74 20.76
C ARG A 2 2.44 -13.37 20.11
N GLU A 3 2.38 -13.28 18.78
CA GLU A 3 2.26 -11.97 18.13
C GLU A 3 1.08 -11.21 18.77
N PRO A 4 1.22 -9.90 19.04
CA PRO A 4 0.14 -9.13 19.60
C PRO A 4 -1.05 -9.17 18.63
N THR A 5 -2.25 -9.48 19.14
CA THR A 5 -3.48 -9.70 18.36
C THR A 5 -3.75 -8.57 17.37
N LYS A 6 -3.38 -7.33 17.74
CA LYS A 6 -3.48 -6.13 16.89
C LYS A 6 -2.70 -6.24 15.57
N ILE A 7 -1.47 -6.79 15.59
CA ILE A 7 -0.63 -6.93 14.40
C ILE A 7 -1.18 -8.00 13.45
N LYS A 8 -1.69 -9.12 13.99
CA LYS A 8 -2.32 -10.18 13.19
C LYS A 8 -3.58 -9.69 12.48
N LEU A 9 -4.43 -8.93 13.19
CA LEU A 9 -5.62 -8.31 12.62
C LEU A 9 -5.26 -7.36 11.48
N LEU A 10 -4.25 -6.51 11.68
CA LEU A 10 -3.83 -5.53 10.68
C LEU A 10 -3.28 -6.21 9.41
N LYS A 11 -2.48 -7.28 9.55
CA LYS A 11 -2.02 -8.10 8.41
C LYS A 11 -3.18 -8.72 7.64
N SER A 12 -4.16 -9.30 8.35
CA SER A 12 -5.32 -9.92 7.73
C SER A 12 -6.17 -8.89 6.97
N LEU A 13 -6.42 -7.72 7.57
CA LEU A 13 -7.18 -6.64 6.95
C LEU A 13 -6.51 -6.14 5.67
N PHE A 14 -5.22 -5.77 5.72
CA PHE A 14 -4.51 -5.27 4.54
C PHE A 14 -4.36 -6.35 3.46
N SER A 15 -4.20 -7.62 3.83
CA SER A 15 -4.20 -8.72 2.86
C SER A 15 -5.55 -8.86 2.15
N LEU A 16 -6.66 -8.72 2.88
CA LEU A 16 -8.00 -8.75 2.28
C LEU A 16 -8.20 -7.58 1.31
N LEU A 17 -7.85 -6.35 1.74
CA LEU A 17 -7.93 -5.16 0.90
C LEU A 17 -7.10 -5.28 -0.39
N PHE A 18 -5.91 -5.86 -0.29
CA PHE A 18 -5.05 -6.13 -1.45
C PHE A 18 -5.74 -7.06 -2.46
N ILE A 19 -6.28 -8.19 -1.98
CA ILE A 19 -6.98 -9.18 -2.83
C ILE A 19 -8.20 -8.55 -3.51
N VAL A 20 -8.98 -7.76 -2.77
CA VAL A 20 -10.16 -7.06 -3.30
C VAL A 20 -9.75 -6.10 -4.43
N MET A 21 -8.71 -5.29 -4.23
CA MET A 21 -8.26 -4.32 -5.23
C MET A 21 -7.72 -5.00 -6.50
N VAL A 22 -6.92 -6.06 -6.35
CA VAL A 22 -6.44 -6.84 -7.51
C VAL A 22 -7.61 -7.46 -8.29
N SER A 23 -8.63 -7.95 -7.59
CA SER A 23 -9.83 -8.52 -8.22
C SER A 23 -10.62 -7.45 -8.98
N MET A 24 -10.79 -6.25 -8.42
CA MET A 24 -11.48 -5.13 -9.07
C MET A 24 -10.74 -4.64 -10.31
N ILE A 25 -9.41 -4.50 -10.25
CA ILE A 25 -8.59 -4.12 -11.40
C ILE A 25 -8.72 -5.17 -12.51
N THR A 26 -8.62 -6.46 -12.16
CA THR A 26 -8.78 -7.56 -13.12
C THR A 26 -10.15 -7.49 -13.77
N TRP A 27 -11.22 -7.38 -12.98
CA TRP A 27 -12.58 -7.26 -13.51
C TRP A 27 -12.75 -6.04 -14.45
N GLY A 28 -12.17 -4.90 -14.09
CA GLY A 28 -12.22 -3.68 -14.91
C GLY A 28 -11.47 -3.81 -16.23
N ILE A 29 -10.34 -4.52 -16.25
CA ILE A 29 -9.59 -4.80 -17.49
C ILE A 29 -10.39 -5.72 -18.43
N PHE A 30 -11.04 -6.75 -17.89
CA PHE A 30 -11.79 -7.72 -18.70
C PHE A 30 -13.16 -7.23 -19.17
N SER A 31 -13.82 -6.36 -18.40
CA SER A 31 -15.19 -5.92 -18.66
C SER A 31 -15.29 -4.50 -19.23
N GLY A 32 -14.24 -3.70 -19.07
CA GLY A 32 -14.27 -2.26 -19.36
C GLY A 32 -13.71 -1.91 -20.73
N ASN A 33 -14.31 -0.88 -21.35
CA ASN A 33 -13.69 -0.18 -22.48
C ASN A 33 -13.07 1.12 -21.97
N TRP A 34 -11.74 1.18 -21.93
CA TRP A 34 -11.00 2.31 -21.35
C TRP A 34 -11.34 3.65 -22.01
N GLY A 35 -11.55 3.67 -23.34
CA GLY A 35 -11.89 4.89 -24.07
C GLY A 35 -13.22 5.51 -23.62
N ARG A 36 -14.25 4.68 -23.39
CA ARG A 36 -15.55 5.15 -22.85
C ARG A 36 -15.47 5.57 -21.40
N ALA A 37 -14.64 4.90 -20.60
CA ALA A 37 -14.44 5.29 -19.20
C ALA A 37 -13.83 6.70 -19.11
N VAL A 38 -12.83 7.00 -19.95
CA VAL A 38 -12.19 8.32 -19.95
C VAL A 38 -13.13 9.41 -20.47
N SER A 39 -13.95 9.15 -21.50
CA SER A 39 -14.93 10.14 -21.96
C SER A 39 -15.96 10.45 -20.88
N TYR A 40 -16.49 9.42 -20.21
CA TYR A 40 -17.45 9.58 -19.12
C TYR A 40 -16.90 10.39 -17.94
N ILE A 41 -15.63 10.15 -17.56
CA ILE A 41 -14.96 10.93 -16.49
C ILE A 41 -14.81 12.40 -16.87
N ARG A 42 -14.60 12.72 -18.14
CA ARG A 42 -14.48 14.12 -18.62
C ARG A 42 -15.82 14.82 -18.73
N GLU A 43 -16.88 14.08 -19.01
CA GLU A 43 -18.24 14.61 -19.16
C GLU A 43 -18.87 14.97 -17.82
N GLU A 44 -18.57 14.21 -16.75
CA GLU A 44 -19.08 14.45 -15.40
C GLU A 44 -18.03 15.13 -14.51
N PRO A 45 -18.16 16.43 -14.18
CA PRO A 45 -17.16 17.19 -13.44
C PRO A 45 -16.83 16.60 -12.07
N TRP A 46 -17.83 16.02 -11.38
CA TRP A 46 -17.59 15.42 -10.07
C TRP A 46 -16.64 14.22 -10.17
N LEU A 47 -16.76 13.40 -11.22
CA LEU A 47 -15.86 12.25 -11.42
C LEU A 47 -14.42 12.71 -11.63
N LEU A 48 -14.21 13.78 -12.38
CA LEU A 48 -12.89 14.37 -12.55
C LEU A 48 -12.31 14.84 -11.21
N VAL A 49 -13.10 15.50 -10.37
CA VAL A 49 -12.69 15.95 -9.03
C VAL A 49 -12.29 14.77 -8.16
N THR A 50 -13.08 13.69 -8.12
CA THR A 50 -12.75 12.48 -7.34
C THR A 50 -11.45 11.84 -7.82
N VAL A 51 -11.24 11.75 -9.13
CA VAL A 51 -10.00 11.20 -9.69
C VAL A 51 -8.81 12.04 -9.26
N VAL A 52 -8.89 13.36 -9.38
CA VAL A 52 -7.83 14.29 -8.95
C VAL A 52 -7.56 14.15 -7.44
N ASP A 53 -8.59 14.10 -6.61
CA ASP A 53 -8.49 13.94 -5.15
C ASP A 53 -7.74 12.64 -4.76
N ILE A 54 -8.04 11.53 -5.44
CA ILE A 54 -7.35 10.25 -5.26
C ILE A 54 -5.87 10.35 -5.62
N TYR A 55 -5.53 11.00 -6.74
CA TYR A 55 -4.12 11.15 -7.15
C TYR A 55 -3.33 12.09 -6.23
N ILE A 56 -3.95 13.16 -5.71
CA ILE A 56 -3.34 14.01 -4.68
C ILE A 56 -3.05 13.18 -3.44
N SER A 57 -4.00 12.35 -3.00
CA SER A 57 -3.82 11.46 -1.85
C SER A 57 -2.66 10.47 -2.04
N PHE A 58 -2.52 9.88 -3.23
CA PHE A 58 -1.39 9.03 -3.58
C PHE A 58 -0.05 9.78 -3.55
N PHE A 59 -0.03 11.02 -4.05
CA PHE A 59 1.17 11.86 -4.03
C PHE A 59 1.59 12.21 -2.59
N VAL A 60 0.65 12.62 -1.74
CA VAL A 60 0.91 12.91 -0.32
C VAL A 60 1.47 11.68 0.39
N PHE A 61 0.88 10.50 0.16
CA PHE A 61 1.39 9.26 0.72
C PHE A 61 2.79 8.92 0.20
N TYR A 62 3.04 9.11 -1.10
CA TYR A 62 4.36 8.90 -1.69
C TYR A 62 5.42 9.80 -1.06
N VAL A 63 5.13 11.09 -0.84
CA VAL A 63 6.06 12.02 -0.17
C VAL A 63 6.44 11.49 1.22
N TRP A 64 5.48 10.94 1.98
CA TRP A 64 5.78 10.29 3.25
C TRP A 64 6.68 9.05 3.09
N VAL A 65 6.43 8.18 2.10
CA VAL A 65 7.29 7.03 1.78
C VAL A 65 8.70 7.49 1.39
N PHE A 66 8.79 8.56 0.60
CA PHE A 66 10.06 9.17 0.18
C PHE A 66 10.88 9.62 1.38
N TYR A 67 10.26 10.22 2.40
CA TYR A 67 10.98 10.57 3.63
C TYR A 67 11.38 9.35 4.49
N ARG A 68 10.66 8.24 4.40
CA ARG A 68 10.88 7.03 5.23
C ARG A 68 11.94 6.07 4.68
N GLU A 69 12.10 6.00 3.36
CA GLU A 69 13.06 5.09 2.72
C GLU A 69 14.40 5.79 2.53
N GLU A 70 15.51 5.22 2.99
CA GLU A 70 16.85 5.83 2.80
C GLU A 70 17.42 5.56 1.39
N ASN A 71 16.98 4.49 0.74
CA ASN A 71 17.51 4.06 -0.55
C ASN A 71 16.75 4.68 -1.73
N ILE A 72 17.46 5.38 -2.62
CA ILE A 72 16.91 6.03 -3.82
C ILE A 72 16.23 5.03 -4.77
N PHE A 73 16.74 3.79 -4.86
CA PHE A 73 16.17 2.76 -5.72
C PHE A 73 14.80 2.31 -5.22
N SER A 74 14.66 2.13 -3.91
CA SER A 74 13.38 1.80 -3.28
C SER A 74 12.37 2.94 -3.41
N ARG A 75 12.81 4.20 -3.32
CA ARG A 75 11.96 5.37 -3.56
C ARG A 75 11.38 5.40 -4.98
N ILE A 76 12.19 5.09 -5.99
CA ILE A 76 11.74 5.05 -7.40
C ILE A 76 10.75 3.89 -7.60
N ILE A 77 11.04 2.70 -7.07
CA ILE A 77 10.14 1.55 -7.14
C ILE A 77 8.77 1.84 -6.49
N TRP A 78 8.76 2.48 -5.32
CA TRP A 78 7.52 2.84 -4.64
C TRP A 78 6.76 3.93 -5.37
N PHE A 79 7.47 4.89 -5.97
CA PHE A 79 6.85 5.92 -6.81
C PHE A 79 6.07 5.30 -7.97
N LEU A 80 6.74 4.48 -8.78
CA LEU A 80 6.10 3.81 -9.92
C LEU A 80 4.94 2.95 -9.43
N SER A 81 5.16 2.15 -8.38
CA SER A 81 4.11 1.27 -7.86
C SER A 81 2.85 2.04 -7.42
N ILE A 82 3.00 3.18 -6.73
CA ILE A 82 1.88 4.01 -6.25
C ILE A 82 1.19 4.71 -7.42
N VAL A 83 1.92 5.23 -8.40
CA VAL A 83 1.32 5.92 -9.55
C VAL A 83 0.57 4.95 -10.47
N PHE A 84 1.12 3.74 -10.69
CA PHE A 84 0.52 2.74 -11.57
C PHE A 84 -0.59 1.92 -10.91
N THR A 85 -0.47 1.60 -9.62
CA THR A 85 -1.39 0.66 -8.94
C THR A 85 -2.17 1.30 -7.79
N GLY A 86 -1.84 2.54 -7.39
CA GLY A 86 -2.56 3.29 -6.37
C GLY A 86 -2.63 2.55 -5.03
N SER A 87 -3.85 2.28 -4.58
CA SER A 87 -4.18 1.65 -3.29
C SER A 87 -3.52 0.28 -3.08
N VAL A 88 -3.23 -0.47 -4.16
CA VAL A 88 -2.55 -1.77 -4.08
C VAL A 88 -1.11 -1.61 -3.59
N ALA A 89 -0.39 -0.62 -4.12
CA ALA A 89 1.00 -0.36 -3.74
C ALA A 89 1.10 0.18 -2.31
N ILE A 90 0.18 1.06 -1.92
CA ILE A 90 0.07 1.57 -0.54
C ILE A 90 -0.13 0.41 0.44
N THR A 91 -1.08 -0.48 0.13
CA THR A 91 -1.38 -1.66 0.94
C THR A 91 -0.18 -2.60 1.05
N LEU A 92 0.50 -2.86 -0.06
CA LEU A 92 1.70 -3.69 -0.10
C LEU A 92 2.86 -3.08 0.72
N TYR A 93 3.07 -1.77 0.62
CA TYR A 93 4.09 -1.06 1.41
C TYR A 93 3.86 -1.24 2.91
N ILE A 94 2.63 -1.01 3.37
CA ILE A 94 2.26 -1.15 4.78
C ILE A 94 2.46 -2.60 5.23
N LEU A 95 2.08 -3.58 4.41
CA LEU A 95 2.25 -4.99 4.71
C LEU A 95 3.73 -5.36 4.88
N ILE A 96 4.60 -4.90 3.99
CA ILE A 96 6.06 -5.11 4.07
C ILE A 96 6.63 -4.49 5.35
N GLN A 97 6.24 -3.26 5.70
CA GLN A 97 6.70 -2.62 6.92
C GLN A 97 6.24 -3.37 8.18
N LEU A 98 5.03 -3.91 8.17
CA LEU A 98 4.48 -4.69 9.28
C LEU A 98 5.23 -6.03 9.47
N PHE A 99 5.69 -6.66 8.39
CA PHE A 99 6.57 -7.83 8.47
C PHE A 99 7.99 -7.48 8.95
N LYS A 100 8.55 -6.35 8.53
CA LYS A 100 9.86 -5.87 9.01
C LYS A 100 9.85 -5.58 10.51
N LEU A 101 8.77 -4.97 11.04
CA LEU A 101 8.61 -4.71 12.49
C LEU A 101 8.68 -5.99 13.32
N LYS A 102 7.95 -7.03 12.90
CA LYS A 102 7.98 -8.34 13.58
C LYS A 102 9.38 -8.95 13.60
N LYS A 103 10.11 -8.85 12.48
CA LYS A 103 11.48 -9.38 12.38
C LYS A 103 12.42 -8.65 13.35
N LYS A 104 12.30 -7.32 13.46
CA LYS A 104 13.10 -6.52 14.41
C LYS A 104 12.78 -6.86 15.87
N GLU A 105 11.50 -7.02 16.24
CA GLU A 105 11.13 -7.49 17.59
C GLU A 105 11.68 -8.88 17.90
N THR A 106 11.57 -9.81 16.94
CA THR A 106 12.05 -11.19 17.12
C THR A 106 13.56 -11.23 17.33
N VAL A 107 14.33 -10.47 16.54
CA VAL A 107 15.79 -10.40 16.67
C VAL A 107 16.21 -9.69 17.96
N LYS A 108 15.54 -8.59 18.33
CA LYS A 108 15.82 -7.88 19.59
C LYS A 108 15.64 -8.80 20.80
N ASN A 109 14.54 -9.56 20.83
CA ASN A 109 14.25 -10.48 21.94
C ASN A 109 15.21 -11.69 22.00
N MET A 110 15.83 -12.08 20.88
CA MET A 110 16.87 -13.11 20.88
C MET A 110 18.21 -12.59 21.40
N ILE A 111 18.58 -11.35 21.06
CA ILE A 111 19.84 -10.74 21.48
C ILE A 111 19.79 -10.32 22.96
N SER A 112 18.63 -9.89 23.45
CA SER A 112 18.44 -9.54 24.87
C SER A 112 18.12 -10.74 25.78
N GLY A 113 18.27 -11.97 25.28
CA GLY A 113 17.94 -13.20 26.00
C GLY A 113 19.05 -13.72 26.93
N ASP A 114 20.04 -12.90 27.27
CA ASP A 114 21.23 -13.33 28.04
C ASP A 114 21.75 -12.29 29.05
N SER A 115 20.89 -11.37 29.54
CA SER A 115 21.34 -10.32 30.47
C SER A 115 20.45 -10.04 31.68
N ASP A 116 19.55 -10.95 32.03
CA ASP A 116 18.79 -10.87 33.28
C ASP A 116 18.80 -12.25 33.97
N GLU A 117 19.96 -12.63 34.52
CA GLU A 117 20.03 -13.44 35.76
C GLU A 117 19.78 -12.54 36.97
#